data_AF-A0A2S9GBV3-F1
#
_entry.id   AF-A0A2S9GBV3-F1
#
_cell.length_a   1.000
_cell.length_b   1.000
_cell.length_c   1.000
_cell.angle_alpha   90.00
_cell.angle_beta   90.00
_cell.angle_gamma   90.00
#
_symmetry.space_group_name_H-M   'P 1'
#
loop_
_entity.id
_entity.type
_entity.pdbx_description
1 polymer ?
#
loop_
_entity_poly.entity_id
_entity_poly.type
_entity_poly.pdbx_seq_one_letter_code
_entity_poly.pdbx_strand_id
1 'polypeptide(L)'
;NGIDPGFSGDTLVYSALSLAARATSVTVQEIFDYGSYDDAEFPGVSFGFGTQPDHTPILFSPGVLASMWGAQVRSLAVELGISL
;
A
#
# COMPACT_ATOMS: atom_id res chain seq x y z
N ASN A 1 6.90 -0.79 -12.87
CA ASN A 1 7.51 -1.01 -11.54
C ASN A 1 7.98 0.32 -11.00
N GLY A 2 7.54 0.68 -9.81
CA GLY A 2 7.95 1.85 -9.04
C GLY A 2 8.22 1.44 -7.60
N ILE A 3 8.02 2.36 -6.65
CA ILE A 3 8.04 2.00 -5.22
C ILE A 3 6.91 1.02 -4.91
N ASP A 4 5.68 1.33 -5.36
CA ASP A 4 4.53 0.42 -5.28
C ASP A 4 3.71 0.44 -6.58
N PRO A 5 3.53 -0.72 -7.26
CA PRO A 5 4.21 -2.00 -7.01
C PRO A 5 5.67 -1.96 -7.52
N GLY A 6 6.57 -2.68 -6.86
CA GLY A 6 7.91 -2.99 -7.37
C GLY A 6 9.05 -2.97 -6.35
N PHE A 7 8.90 -2.27 -5.22
CA PHE A 7 9.89 -2.32 -4.15
C PHE A 7 9.35 -2.50 -2.72
N SER A 8 8.48 -1.60 -2.24
CA SER A 8 8.19 -1.47 -0.81
C SER A 8 7.40 -2.68 -0.27
N GLY A 9 6.35 -3.06 -0.99
CA GLY A 9 5.51 -4.21 -0.68
C GLY A 9 5.91 -5.53 -1.33
N ASP A 10 7.11 -5.65 -1.91
CA ASP A 10 7.53 -6.87 -2.64
C ASP A 10 9.03 -7.16 -2.48
N THR A 11 9.92 -6.49 -3.20
CA THR A 11 11.35 -6.76 -3.20
C THR A 11 11.95 -6.65 -1.79
N LEU A 12 11.54 -5.64 -1.01
CA LEU A 12 11.95 -5.52 0.38
C LEU A 12 11.46 -6.69 1.24
N VAL A 13 10.21 -7.12 1.03
CA VAL A 13 9.63 -8.26 1.74
C VAL A 13 10.39 -9.54 1.41
N TYR A 14 10.61 -9.85 0.13
CA TYR A 14 11.35 -11.04 -0.28
C TYR A 14 12.79 -11.03 0.25
N SER A 15 13.44 -9.88 0.19
CA SER A 15 14.81 -9.72 0.71
C SER A 15 14.87 -9.99 2.21
N ALA A 16 13.93 -9.42 2.98
CA ALA A 16 13.84 -9.67 4.43
C ALA A 16 13.56 -11.15 4.75
N LEU A 17 12.63 -11.78 4.01
CA LEU A 17 12.28 -13.18 4.20
C LEU A 17 13.42 -14.13 3.84
N SER A 18 14.27 -13.79 2.87
CA SER A 18 15.43 -14.62 2.48
C SER A 18 16.45 -14.80 3.62
N LEU A 19 16.44 -13.89 4.61
CA LEU A 19 17.32 -13.92 5.77
C LEU A 19 16.65 -14.56 7.01
N ALA A 20 15.35 -14.83 6.96
CA ALA A 20 14.59 -15.38 8.07
C ALA A 20 14.51 -16.90 7.97
N ALA A 21 14.86 -17.62 9.06
CA ALA A 21 14.63 -19.07 9.13
C ALA A 21 13.14 -19.44 9.16
N ARG A 22 12.29 -18.53 9.70
CA ARG A 22 10.83 -18.68 9.77
C ARG A 22 10.18 -17.31 9.96
N ALA A 23 9.09 -17.04 9.23
CA ALA A 23 8.22 -15.89 9.45
C ALA A 23 6.77 -16.36 9.65
N THR A 24 6.03 -15.69 10.53
CA THR A 24 4.59 -15.96 10.78
C THR A 24 3.69 -14.83 10.31
N SER A 25 4.25 -13.64 10.10
CA SER A 25 3.53 -12.47 9.60
C SER A 25 4.49 -11.56 8.84
N VAL A 26 3.94 -10.87 7.86
CA VAL A 26 4.59 -9.77 7.14
C VAL A 26 3.69 -8.55 7.31
N THR A 27 4.27 -7.45 7.77
CA THR A 27 3.58 -6.16 7.86
C THR A 27 4.42 -5.12 7.13
N VAL A 28 3.83 -4.48 6.13
CA VAL A 28 4.42 -3.35 5.41
C VAL A 28 3.64 -2.10 5.79
N GLN A 29 4.36 -1.03 6.13
CA GLN A 29 3.78 0.27 6.44
C GLN A 29 4.55 1.33 5.68
N GLU A 30 3.82 2.13 4.93
CA GLU A 30 4.35 3.32 4.29
C GLU A 30 3.89 4.55 5.07
N ILE A 31 4.84 5.43 5.40
CA ILE A 31 4.58 6.72 6.04
C ILE A 31 5.18 7.76 5.11
N PHE A 32 4.33 8.61 4.55
CA PHE A 32 4.71 9.57 3.52
C PHE A 32 4.38 11.00 3.95
N ASP A 33 5.29 11.94 3.65
CA ASP A 33 5.03 13.37 3.79
C ASP A 33 4.48 13.94 2.48
N TYR A 34 3.18 14.14 2.44
CA TYR A 34 2.50 14.71 1.28
C TYR A 34 2.62 16.24 1.17
N GLY A 35 3.27 16.92 2.13
CA GLY A 35 3.40 18.37 2.12
C GLY A 35 4.22 18.93 0.96
N SER A 36 5.09 18.10 0.36
CA SER A 36 5.91 18.43 -0.81
C SER A 36 5.48 17.68 -2.09
N TYR A 37 4.31 17.05 -2.07
CA TYR A 37 3.88 16.22 -3.20
C TYR A 37 3.38 17.10 -4.36
N ASP A 38 3.95 16.89 -5.55
CA ASP A 38 3.70 17.73 -6.73
C ASP A 38 2.25 17.64 -7.23
N ASP A 39 1.58 16.52 -6.98
CA ASP A 39 0.17 16.33 -7.28
C ASP A 39 -0.67 16.48 -6.01
N ALA A 40 -1.06 17.72 -5.69
CA ALA A 40 -1.93 17.99 -4.54
C ALA A 40 -3.39 17.54 -4.75
N GLU A 41 -3.81 17.31 -6.00
CA GLU A 41 -5.17 16.87 -6.32
C GLU A 41 -5.38 15.42 -5.89
N PHE A 42 -4.41 14.54 -6.17
CA PHE A 42 -4.47 13.14 -5.76
C PHE A 42 -4.74 12.94 -4.26
N PRO A 43 -3.96 13.53 -3.32
CA PRO A 43 -4.21 13.38 -1.91
C PRO A 43 -5.44 14.14 -1.41
N GLY A 44 -5.80 15.26 -2.07
CA GLY A 44 -7.05 15.96 -1.78
C GLY A 44 -8.28 15.09 -2.06
N VAL A 45 -8.35 14.50 -3.25
CA VAL A 45 -9.49 13.66 -3.68
C VAL A 45 -9.46 12.29 -3.00
N SER A 46 -8.30 11.64 -2.97
CA SER A 46 -8.16 10.27 -2.49
C SER A 46 -8.18 10.21 -0.96
N PHE A 47 -7.33 10.98 -0.28
CA PHE A 47 -7.18 10.94 1.18
C PHE A 47 -8.01 12.02 1.92
N GLY A 48 -8.59 13.00 1.20
CA GLY A 48 -9.39 14.07 1.79
C GLY A 48 -8.60 15.25 2.33
N PHE A 49 -7.32 15.39 1.98
CA PHE A 49 -6.51 16.47 2.53
C PHE A 49 -7.06 17.84 2.16
N GLY A 50 -7.16 18.73 3.16
CA GLY A 50 -7.71 20.09 3.00
C GLY A 50 -9.24 20.18 2.97
N THR A 51 -9.97 19.07 3.13
CA THR A 51 -11.44 19.06 3.16
C THR A 51 -12.00 19.29 4.57
N GLN A 52 -13.32 19.53 4.66
CA GLN A 52 -14.01 19.68 5.95
C GLN A 52 -14.07 18.34 6.71
N PRO A 53 -14.15 18.32 8.05
CA PRO A 53 -14.13 17.08 8.84
C PRO A 53 -15.28 16.09 8.55
N ASP A 54 -16.38 16.56 7.97
CA ASP A 54 -17.54 15.76 7.58
C ASP A 54 -17.44 15.17 6.16
N HIS A 55 -16.44 15.59 5.38
CA HIS A 55 -16.16 15.01 4.08
C HIS A 55 -15.70 13.55 4.23
N THR A 56 -16.25 12.65 3.43
CA THR A 56 -15.81 11.25 3.36
C THR A 56 -14.97 11.06 2.09
N PRO A 57 -13.65 10.87 2.23
CA PRO A 57 -12.76 10.62 1.09
C PRO A 57 -13.15 9.36 0.31
N ILE A 58 -12.92 9.36 -1.00
CA ILE A 58 -13.24 8.22 -1.87
C ILE A 58 -12.51 6.94 -1.42
N LEU A 59 -11.36 7.07 -0.76
CA LEU A 59 -10.60 5.94 -0.21
C LEU A 59 -11.41 5.08 0.76
N PHE A 60 -12.36 5.66 1.50
CA PHE A 60 -13.24 4.93 2.41
C PHE A 60 -14.40 4.23 1.71
N SER A 61 -14.58 4.46 0.39
CA SER A 61 -15.63 3.76 -0.36
C SER A 61 -15.31 2.27 -0.47
N PRO A 62 -16.32 1.38 -0.35
CA PRO A 62 -16.12 -0.05 -0.43
C PRO A 62 -15.33 -0.48 -1.67
N GLY A 63 -14.26 -1.23 -1.46
CA GLY A 63 -13.44 -1.80 -2.53
C GLY A 63 -12.35 -0.88 -3.09
N VAL A 64 -12.35 0.44 -2.82
CA VAL A 64 -11.34 1.37 -3.35
C VAL A 64 -9.95 1.05 -2.81
N LEU A 65 -9.80 0.87 -1.49
CA LEU A 65 -8.53 0.42 -0.91
C LEU A 65 -8.01 -0.89 -1.52
N ALA A 66 -8.91 -1.86 -1.73
CA ALA A 66 -8.54 -3.16 -2.26
C ALA A 66 -8.20 -3.13 -3.77
N SER A 67 -8.78 -2.20 -4.53
CA SER A 67 -8.45 -2.03 -5.96
C SER A 67 -7.10 -1.36 -6.15
N MET A 68 -6.70 -0.46 -5.24
CA MET A 68 -5.43 0.26 -5.31
C MET A 68 -4.25 -0.57 -4.78
N TRP A 69 -4.33 -1.13 -3.56
CA TRP A 69 -3.20 -1.83 -2.93
C TRP A 69 -3.38 -3.35 -2.81
N GLY A 70 -4.59 -3.87 -3.00
CA GLY A 70 -4.86 -5.30 -2.81
C GLY A 70 -4.11 -6.19 -3.82
N ALA A 71 -3.74 -5.66 -4.99
CA ALA A 71 -2.97 -6.41 -5.98
C ALA A 71 -1.59 -6.81 -5.43
N GLN A 72 -0.94 -5.96 -4.66
CA GLN A 72 0.41 -6.23 -4.14
C GLN A 72 0.40 -7.33 -3.08
N VAL A 73 -0.61 -7.33 -2.19
CA VAL A 73 -0.82 -8.42 -1.23
C VAL A 73 -1.05 -9.76 -1.95
N ARG A 74 -1.86 -9.75 -3.02
CA ARG A 74 -2.09 -10.95 -3.84
C ARG A 74 -0.81 -11.43 -4.54
N SER A 75 -0.01 -10.51 -5.08
CA SER A 75 1.28 -10.85 -5.71
C SER A 75 2.26 -11.47 -4.71
N LEU A 76 2.38 -10.90 -3.51
CA LEU A 76 3.18 -11.48 -2.42
C LEU A 76 2.74 -12.91 -2.10
N ALA A 77 1.44 -13.13 -1.95
CA ALA A 77 0.91 -14.45 -1.62
C ALA A 77 1.20 -15.48 -2.72
N VAL A 78 1.02 -15.11 -3.99
CA VAL A 78 1.35 -15.98 -5.13
C VAL A 78 2.82 -16.38 -5.11
N GLU A 79 3.74 -15.43 -4.95
CA GLU A 79 5.19 -15.72 -4.95
C GLU A 79 5.63 -16.55 -3.74
N LEU A 80 4.97 -16.37 -2.60
CA LEU A 80 5.21 -17.15 -1.38
C LEU A 80 4.48 -18.51 -1.37
N GLY A 81 3.67 -18.82 -2.38
CA GLY A 81 2.85 -20.04 -2.43
C GLY A 81 1.76 -20.10 -1.36
N ILE A 82 1.22 -18.94 -0.95
CA ILE A 82 0.19 -18.77 0.07
C ILE A 82 -1.17 -18.53 -0.59
N SER A 83 -2.20 -19.19 -0.09
CA SER A 83 -3.61 -18.91 -0.44
C SER A 83 -4.18 -17.80 0.44
N LEU A 84 -4.85 -16.82 -0.17
CA LEU A 84 -5.54 -15.70 0.51
C LEU A 84 -7.04 -15.96 0.67
#